data_AF-A0A432G9A7-F1
#
_entry.id   AF-A0A432G9A7-F1
#
_cell.length_a   1.000
_cell.length_b   1.000
_cell.length_c   1.000
_cell.angle_alpha   90.00
_cell.angle_beta   90.00
_cell.angle_gamma   90.00
#
_symmetry.space_group_name_H-M   'P 1'
#
loop_
_entity.id
_entity.type
_entity.pdbx_description
1 polymer ?
#
loop_
_entity_poly.entity_id
_entity_poly.type
_entity_poly.pdbx_seq_one_letter_code
_entity_poly.pdbx_strand_id
1 'polypeptide(L)'
;MYKILITGSIHQIGLEILRKEKDIEIQYAPDLAFAEIFKIIAPFHCILSRSETPVTRELIDEAPNLKVIARAAVGIGNIDVNYATEKGILVINTPGKNTNSAAELTIGLLLSAIRKIIPAHSHMSKLKWDRHIFTGMELLGKTIGIIGLGNVGHRVARYAKAFEMEVLAYDPYIAEEVFERYHAEKCTLEELISSADIITLHVPKTEETTGMIGAEEFSRMKSGVVILNTARGGIIQEKPLLEELKSGRVAAAGIDTWEVEPPKHNPFRDLPQVVMSPHVGASTTEAQKRIAESIATQTPRALRGEVVDYPVNMPSVQVLSRGPVSSYTSLAEKLGVFSSQYIEFTPTNLEIIYRGKLARHDGTLLRLCFLKGLLQSKQDYVSYVNADQQAENVGLHIEEKDDPGFTDYESALKCTLFASGRQFAIGGVVFSGPHPRITLINSFVCEFEVEGTILATTNQDRPGMVGVLGTCLGKNGVNIDQFQLSRNTRGG
;
A
#
# COMPACT_ATOMS: atom_id res chain seq x y z
N MET A 1 11.28 23.62 -2.17
CA MET A 1 9.80 23.56 -2.20
C MET A 1 9.42 22.37 -3.08
N TYR A 2 8.59 21.46 -2.60
CA TYR A 2 8.11 20.31 -3.36
C TYR A 2 6.95 20.72 -4.25
N LYS A 3 6.98 20.29 -5.51
CA LYS A 3 5.95 20.60 -6.51
C LYS A 3 5.03 19.41 -6.73
N ILE A 4 3.72 19.62 -6.63
CA ILE A 4 2.69 18.60 -6.85
C ILE A 4 1.85 18.99 -8.07
N LEU A 5 1.82 18.12 -9.09
CA LEU A 5 0.89 18.23 -10.20
C LEU A 5 -0.36 17.42 -9.87
N ILE A 6 -1.53 18.06 -9.85
CA ILE A 6 -2.80 17.40 -9.57
C ILE A 6 -3.58 17.31 -10.88
N THR A 7 -3.67 16.11 -11.45
CA THR A 7 -4.20 15.88 -12.80
C THR A 7 -5.60 15.28 -12.81
N GLY A 8 -6.25 15.21 -11.65
CA GLY A 8 -7.62 14.73 -11.54
C GLY A 8 -8.43 15.53 -10.54
N SER A 9 -9.74 15.57 -10.77
CA SER A 9 -10.64 16.38 -9.93
C SER A 9 -10.73 15.80 -8.52
N ILE A 10 -10.26 16.56 -7.53
CA ILE A 10 -10.34 16.17 -6.10
C ILE A 10 -11.24 17.13 -5.33
N HIS A 11 -11.82 16.62 -4.24
CA HIS A 11 -12.64 17.46 -3.38
C HIS A 11 -11.81 18.63 -2.82
N GLN A 12 -12.42 19.82 -2.77
CA GLN A 12 -11.77 21.09 -2.41
C GLN A 12 -10.97 21.02 -1.10
N ILE A 13 -11.45 20.26 -0.11
CA ILE A 13 -10.75 20.04 1.17
C ILE A 13 -9.32 19.53 0.99
N GLY A 14 -9.04 18.69 0.00
CA GLY A 14 -7.69 18.19 -0.27
C GLY A 14 -6.78 19.32 -0.75
N LEU A 15 -7.29 20.20 -1.60
CA LEU A 15 -6.55 21.39 -2.07
C LEU A 15 -6.28 22.36 -0.92
N GLU A 16 -7.25 22.55 -0.01
CA GLU A 16 -7.09 23.40 1.17
C GLU A 16 -6.04 22.86 2.14
N ILE A 17 -5.99 21.54 2.36
CA ILE A 17 -4.97 20.89 3.18
C ILE A 17 -3.58 21.11 2.56
N LEU A 18 -3.42 20.81 1.26
CA LEU A 18 -2.13 20.95 0.58
C LEU A 18 -1.63 22.40 0.55
N ARG A 19 -2.53 23.38 0.33
CA ARG A 19 -2.16 24.82 0.32
C ARG A 19 -1.69 25.36 1.68
N LYS A 20 -1.98 24.67 2.79
CA LYS A 20 -1.52 25.08 4.13
C LYS A 20 -0.07 24.67 4.40
N GLU A 21 0.48 23.73 3.62
CA GLU A 21 1.85 23.26 3.76
C GLU A 21 2.84 24.29 3.18
N LYS A 22 3.75 24.80 4.01
CA LYS A 22 4.64 25.92 3.65
C LYS A 22 5.71 25.56 2.60
N ASP A 23 6.04 24.28 2.50
CA ASP A 23 7.06 23.72 1.62
C ASP A 23 6.47 23.04 0.38
N ILE A 24 5.16 23.15 0.15
CA ILE A 24 4.43 22.54 -0.97
C ILE A 24 3.90 23.62 -1.92
N GLU A 25 4.16 23.43 -3.21
CA GLU A 25 3.57 24.18 -4.32
C GLU A 25 2.67 23.23 -5.12
N ILE A 26 1.40 23.59 -5.31
CA ILE A 26 0.45 22.78 -6.09
C ILE A 26 0.15 23.44 -7.44
N GLN A 27 0.13 22.64 -8.49
CA GLN A 27 -0.50 22.97 -9.76
C GLN A 27 -1.74 22.11 -9.94
N TYR A 28 -2.92 22.72 -9.79
CA TYR A 28 -4.21 22.04 -9.99
C TYR A 28 -4.63 22.12 -11.45
N ALA A 29 -4.59 21.01 -12.16
CA ALA A 29 -4.86 20.90 -13.59
C ALA A 29 -5.68 19.62 -13.89
N PRO A 30 -6.91 19.49 -13.33
CA PRO A 30 -7.70 18.26 -13.37
C PRO A 30 -8.15 17.85 -14.78
N ASP A 31 -8.24 18.81 -15.71
CA ASP A 31 -8.71 18.61 -17.08
C ASP A 31 -7.54 18.62 -18.09
N LEU A 32 -6.30 18.56 -17.60
CA LEU A 32 -5.13 18.62 -18.47
C LEU A 32 -5.02 17.35 -19.31
N ALA A 33 -4.95 17.52 -20.63
CA ALA A 33 -4.79 16.39 -21.54
C ALA A 33 -3.48 15.63 -21.26
N PHE A 34 -3.52 14.31 -21.39
CA PHE A 34 -2.38 13.44 -21.10
C PHE A 34 -1.10 13.86 -21.86
N ALA A 35 -1.22 14.22 -23.13
CA ALA A 35 -0.10 14.71 -23.94
C ALA A 35 0.53 16.02 -23.43
N GLU A 36 -0.22 16.86 -22.71
CA GLU A 36 0.31 18.07 -22.08
C GLU A 36 0.95 17.77 -20.72
N ILE A 37 0.45 16.77 -19.98
CA ILE A 37 1.08 16.29 -18.74
C ILE A 37 2.54 15.89 -19.03
N PHE A 38 2.77 15.11 -20.10
CA PHE A 38 4.11 14.73 -20.57
C PHE A 38 5.08 15.91 -20.69
N LYS A 39 4.62 17.04 -21.22
CA LYS A 39 5.46 18.20 -21.49
C LYS A 39 5.84 18.97 -20.23
N ILE A 40 5.03 18.87 -19.17
CA ILE A 40 5.18 19.70 -17.98
C ILE A 40 5.60 18.93 -16.74
N ILE A 41 5.64 17.59 -16.77
CA ILE A 41 5.83 16.76 -15.57
C ILE A 41 7.26 16.86 -15.00
N ALA A 42 8.27 17.14 -15.84
CA ALA A 42 9.68 17.12 -15.46
C ALA A 42 10.06 17.86 -14.15
N PRO A 43 9.58 19.08 -13.85
CA PRO A 43 9.89 19.78 -12.59
C PRO A 43 9.11 19.28 -11.36
N PHE A 44 8.14 18.37 -11.51
CA PHE A 44 7.29 17.94 -10.40
C PHE A 44 7.93 16.82 -9.57
N HIS A 45 7.67 16.88 -8.26
CA HIS A 45 8.12 15.89 -7.29
C HIS A 45 7.02 14.87 -6.97
N CYS A 46 5.76 15.24 -7.22
CA CYS A 46 4.61 14.36 -7.08
C CYS A 46 3.63 14.58 -8.22
N ILE A 47 3.06 13.48 -8.71
CA ILE A 47 1.80 13.51 -9.46
C ILE A 47 0.69 12.95 -8.57
N LEU A 48 -0.34 13.74 -8.31
CA LEU A 48 -1.54 13.34 -7.59
C LEU A 48 -2.64 13.11 -8.62
N SER A 49 -2.97 11.84 -8.86
CA SER A 49 -3.82 11.43 -9.98
C SER A 49 -5.09 10.70 -9.56
N ARG A 50 -6.04 10.65 -10.51
CA ARG A 50 -7.26 9.83 -10.51
C ARG A 50 -7.36 9.03 -11.81
N SER A 51 -8.43 8.27 -12.02
CA SER A 51 -8.52 7.22 -13.05
C SER A 51 -8.28 7.71 -14.47
N GLU A 52 -8.53 8.98 -14.72
CA GLU A 52 -8.35 9.68 -15.99
C GLU A 52 -6.89 9.88 -16.40
N THR A 53 -5.92 9.83 -15.47
CA THR A 53 -4.49 10.00 -15.79
C THR A 53 -3.73 8.69 -15.58
N PRO A 54 -3.38 7.97 -16.66
CA PRO A 54 -2.44 6.86 -16.60
C PRO A 54 -1.05 7.36 -16.17
N VAL A 55 -0.39 6.66 -15.25
CA VAL A 55 1.00 6.92 -14.86
C VAL A 55 1.83 5.74 -15.36
N THR A 56 2.11 5.75 -16.66
CA THR A 56 2.82 4.69 -17.37
C THR A 56 4.34 4.82 -17.22
N ARG A 57 5.08 3.79 -17.64
CA ARG A 57 6.54 3.83 -17.73
C ARG A 57 7.06 5.07 -18.46
N GLU A 58 6.46 5.41 -19.60
CA GLU A 58 6.86 6.56 -20.42
C GLU A 58 6.66 7.87 -19.67
N LEU A 59 5.55 8.03 -18.92
CA LEU A 59 5.34 9.24 -18.13
C LEU A 59 6.34 9.36 -16.98
N ILE A 60 6.67 8.23 -16.36
CA ILE A 60 7.66 8.18 -15.27
C ILE A 60 9.06 8.59 -15.78
N ASP A 61 9.45 8.15 -16.98
CA ASP A 61 10.75 8.52 -17.57
C ASP A 61 10.87 10.01 -17.89
N GLU A 62 9.77 10.66 -18.25
CA GLU A 62 9.71 12.11 -18.52
C GLU A 62 9.67 12.97 -17.24
N ALA A 63 9.64 12.32 -16.07
CA ALA A 63 9.53 12.96 -14.76
C ALA A 63 10.76 12.69 -13.87
N PRO A 64 11.97 13.20 -14.21
CA PRO A 64 13.22 12.89 -13.51
C PRO A 64 13.25 13.30 -12.02
N ASN A 65 12.41 14.25 -11.62
CA ASN A 65 12.32 14.69 -10.22
C ASN A 65 11.21 13.99 -9.41
N LEU A 66 10.45 13.10 -10.05
CA LEU A 66 9.32 12.44 -9.41
C LEU A 66 9.80 11.57 -8.25
N LYS A 67 9.16 11.72 -7.10
CA LYS A 67 9.43 10.97 -5.87
C LYS A 67 8.22 10.22 -5.36
N VAL A 68 7.02 10.75 -5.64
CA VAL A 68 5.75 10.21 -5.16
C VAL A 68 4.71 10.18 -6.28
N ILE A 69 3.99 9.07 -6.39
CA ILE A 69 2.75 8.95 -7.17
C ILE A 69 1.61 8.78 -6.15
N ALA A 70 0.78 9.81 -6.02
CA ALA A 70 -0.31 9.85 -5.07
C ALA A 70 -1.65 9.54 -5.75
N ARG A 71 -2.23 8.39 -5.44
CA ARG A 71 -3.49 7.92 -6.02
C ARG A 71 -4.68 8.34 -5.14
N ALA A 72 -5.50 9.27 -5.62
CA ALA A 72 -6.78 9.63 -4.99
C ALA A 72 -7.90 8.61 -5.33
N ALA A 73 -7.60 7.32 -5.16
CA ALA A 73 -8.52 6.20 -5.35
C ALA A 73 -8.00 4.96 -4.60
N VAL A 74 -8.82 3.90 -4.54
CA VAL A 74 -8.39 2.59 -4.02
C VAL A 74 -7.60 1.83 -5.08
N GLY A 75 -8.12 1.76 -6.31
CA GLY A 75 -7.50 1.04 -7.41
C GLY A 75 -6.26 1.75 -7.96
N ILE A 76 -5.25 0.95 -8.29
CA ILE A 76 -3.94 1.36 -8.79
C ILE A 76 -3.68 0.90 -10.23
N GLY A 77 -4.68 0.32 -10.91
CA GLY A 77 -4.51 -0.34 -12.21
C GLY A 77 -4.08 0.56 -13.38
N ASN A 78 -4.07 1.88 -13.18
CA ASN A 78 -3.57 2.86 -14.14
C ASN A 78 -2.17 3.38 -13.81
N ILE A 79 -1.44 2.73 -12.88
CA ILE A 79 -0.07 3.07 -12.48
C ILE A 79 0.83 1.87 -12.77
N ASP A 80 1.96 2.09 -13.43
CA ASP A 80 3.03 1.09 -13.51
C ASP A 80 3.81 1.06 -12.19
N VAL A 81 3.28 0.33 -11.21
CA VAL A 81 3.83 0.26 -9.85
C VAL A 81 5.19 -0.42 -9.83
N ASN A 82 5.39 -1.44 -10.68
CA ASN A 82 6.67 -2.13 -10.76
C ASN A 82 7.75 -1.18 -11.26
N TYR A 83 7.48 -0.43 -12.34
CA TYR A 83 8.43 0.54 -12.85
C TYR A 83 8.67 1.72 -11.89
N ALA A 84 7.62 2.20 -11.22
CA ALA A 84 7.77 3.19 -10.15
C ALA A 84 8.70 2.67 -9.05
N THR A 85 8.57 1.39 -8.68
CA THR A 85 9.43 0.73 -7.69
C THR A 85 10.88 0.66 -8.19
N GLU A 86 11.13 0.23 -9.42
CA GLU A 86 12.49 0.22 -10.02
C GLU A 86 13.15 1.61 -9.93
N LYS A 87 12.38 2.66 -10.23
CA LYS A 87 12.80 4.07 -10.15
C LYS A 87 12.82 4.64 -8.74
N GLY A 88 12.52 3.85 -7.70
CA GLY A 88 12.50 4.27 -6.30
C GLY A 88 11.38 5.24 -5.91
N ILE A 89 10.36 5.37 -6.76
CA ILE A 89 9.22 6.28 -6.60
C ILE A 89 8.16 5.62 -5.72
N LEU A 90 7.77 6.31 -4.64
CA LEU A 90 6.76 5.82 -3.71
C LEU A 90 5.37 5.98 -4.31
N VAL A 91 4.59 4.89 -4.33
CA VAL A 91 3.17 4.90 -4.70
C VAL A 91 2.33 4.83 -3.43
N ILE A 92 1.40 5.77 -3.25
CA ILE A 92 0.44 5.77 -2.13
C ILE A 92 -1.00 5.83 -2.66
N ASN A 93 -1.95 5.25 -1.92
CA ASN A 93 -3.36 5.26 -2.28
C ASN A 93 -4.29 5.52 -1.07
N THR A 94 -5.60 5.26 -1.23
CA THR A 94 -6.62 5.55 -0.19
C THR A 94 -7.59 4.37 0.08
N PRO A 95 -7.09 3.19 0.49
CA PRO A 95 -7.92 2.03 0.75
C PRO A 95 -8.94 2.32 1.86
N GLY A 96 -10.12 1.70 1.76
CA GLY A 96 -11.17 1.80 2.78
C GLY A 96 -11.98 3.11 2.77
N LYS A 97 -11.56 4.15 2.04
CA LYS A 97 -12.26 5.46 2.06
C LYS A 97 -13.59 5.47 1.29
N ASN A 98 -13.77 4.53 0.37
CA ASN A 98 -15.02 4.34 -0.40
C ASN A 98 -15.92 3.22 0.16
N THR A 99 -15.54 2.57 1.27
CA THR A 99 -16.18 1.32 1.71
C THR A 99 -17.69 1.45 1.93
N ASN A 100 -18.13 2.55 2.57
CA ASN A 100 -19.56 2.78 2.78
C ASN A 100 -20.32 2.93 1.46
N SER A 101 -19.81 3.82 0.60
CA SER A 101 -20.43 4.15 -0.68
C SER A 101 -20.55 2.94 -1.60
N ALA A 102 -19.51 2.10 -1.65
CA ALA A 102 -19.53 0.87 -2.45
C ALA A 102 -20.52 -0.17 -1.91
N ALA A 103 -20.61 -0.31 -0.59
CA ALA A 103 -21.57 -1.22 0.04
C ALA A 103 -23.03 -0.73 -0.17
N GLU A 104 -23.28 0.56 -0.03
CA GLU A 104 -24.58 1.18 -0.32
C GLU A 104 -24.99 1.00 -1.78
N LEU A 105 -24.06 1.21 -2.73
CA LEU A 105 -24.32 0.97 -4.14
C LEU A 105 -24.66 -0.50 -4.40
N THR A 106 -23.97 -1.44 -3.75
CA THR A 106 -24.26 -2.88 -3.90
C THR A 106 -25.71 -3.21 -3.52
N ILE A 107 -26.17 -2.69 -2.38
CA ILE A 107 -27.57 -2.85 -1.95
C ILE A 107 -28.53 -2.08 -2.88
N GLY A 108 -28.14 -0.90 -3.34
CA GLY A 108 -28.93 -0.11 -4.31
C GLY A 108 -29.14 -0.86 -5.64
N LEU A 109 -28.09 -1.48 -6.17
CA LEU A 109 -28.15 -2.31 -7.37
C LEU A 109 -28.98 -3.57 -7.13
N LEU A 110 -28.82 -4.23 -5.98
CA LEU A 110 -29.64 -5.37 -5.57
C LEU A 110 -31.13 -5.02 -5.62
N LEU A 111 -31.54 -3.98 -4.88
CA LEU A 111 -32.94 -3.55 -4.81
C LEU A 111 -33.46 -3.11 -6.19
N SER A 112 -32.66 -2.39 -6.96
CA SER A 112 -33.03 -1.93 -8.29
C SER A 112 -33.29 -3.09 -9.25
N ALA A 113 -32.44 -4.11 -9.20
CA ALA A 113 -32.54 -5.30 -10.04
C ALA A 113 -33.76 -6.16 -9.64
N ILE A 114 -33.88 -6.54 -8.37
CA ILE A 114 -34.92 -7.48 -7.92
C ILE A 114 -36.33 -6.88 -7.91
N ARG A 115 -36.45 -5.55 -7.82
CA ARG A 115 -37.73 -4.83 -7.85
C ARG A 115 -38.02 -4.19 -9.19
N LYS A 116 -37.15 -4.37 -10.19
CA LYS A 116 -37.27 -3.81 -11.55
C LYS A 116 -37.52 -2.30 -11.54
N ILE A 117 -36.82 -1.57 -10.65
CA ILE A 117 -37.06 -0.14 -10.40
C ILE A 117 -36.84 0.68 -11.68
N ILE A 118 -35.74 0.44 -12.40
CA ILE A 118 -35.39 1.20 -13.61
C ILE A 118 -36.38 0.94 -14.77
N PRO A 119 -36.74 -0.31 -15.11
CA PRO A 119 -37.82 -0.57 -16.08
C PRO A 119 -39.17 0.03 -15.67
N ALA A 120 -39.57 -0.09 -14.40
CA ALA A 120 -40.84 0.45 -13.91
C ALA A 120 -40.89 1.98 -13.99
N HIS A 121 -39.80 2.66 -13.58
CA HIS A 121 -39.66 4.10 -13.73
C HIS A 121 -39.75 4.53 -15.20
N SER A 122 -39.00 3.85 -16.08
CA SER A 122 -38.98 4.14 -17.53
C SER A 122 -40.34 3.90 -18.21
N HIS A 123 -41.15 3.02 -17.65
CA HIS A 123 -42.51 2.74 -18.12
C HIS A 123 -43.48 3.84 -17.67
N MET A 124 -43.41 4.22 -16.39
CA MET A 124 -44.20 5.32 -15.82
C MET A 124 -43.87 6.67 -16.44
N SER A 125 -42.60 6.96 -16.77
CA SER A 125 -42.19 8.20 -17.43
C SER A 125 -42.76 8.35 -18.84
N LYS A 126 -43.19 7.24 -19.45
CA LYS A 126 -43.92 7.18 -20.72
C LYS A 126 -45.44 7.15 -20.54
N LEU A 127 -45.94 7.47 -19.34
CA LEU A 127 -47.36 7.49 -18.99
C LEU A 127 -48.09 6.15 -19.18
N LYS A 128 -47.38 5.03 -19.01
CA LYS A 128 -47.96 3.67 -19.07
C LYS A 128 -48.21 3.12 -17.67
N TRP A 129 -49.21 2.25 -17.51
CA TRP A 129 -49.65 1.72 -16.21
C TRP A 129 -49.91 0.19 -16.26
N ASP A 130 -48.84 -0.60 -16.36
CA ASP A 130 -48.92 -2.06 -16.43
C ASP A 130 -48.34 -2.75 -15.18
N ARG A 131 -48.95 -2.54 -14.00
CA ARG A 131 -48.42 -3.01 -12.70
C ARG A 131 -47.99 -4.48 -12.65
N HIS A 132 -48.66 -5.35 -13.41
CA HIS A 132 -48.49 -6.80 -13.34
C HIS A 132 -47.19 -7.31 -13.97
N ILE A 133 -46.53 -6.52 -14.84
CA ILE A 133 -45.27 -6.93 -15.49
C ILE A 133 -44.04 -6.72 -14.59
N PHE A 134 -44.21 -6.03 -13.46
CA PHE A 134 -43.13 -5.64 -12.54
C PHE A 134 -43.07 -6.48 -11.25
N THR A 135 -43.64 -7.69 -11.24
CA THR A 135 -43.47 -8.62 -10.11
C THR A 135 -41.98 -8.86 -9.86
N GLY A 136 -41.55 -8.62 -8.62
CA GLY A 136 -40.18 -8.71 -8.17
C GLY A 136 -39.97 -9.75 -7.08
N MET A 137 -38.83 -9.70 -6.42
CA MET A 137 -38.43 -10.62 -5.35
C MET A 137 -38.32 -9.90 -4.00
N GLU A 138 -38.71 -10.59 -2.92
CA GLU A 138 -38.54 -10.15 -1.52
C GLU A 138 -37.24 -10.72 -0.93
N LEU A 139 -36.61 -9.98 0.01
CA LEU A 139 -35.33 -10.37 0.63
C LEU A 139 -35.48 -11.16 1.95
N LEU A 140 -36.59 -11.00 2.66
CA LEU A 140 -36.83 -11.65 3.96
C LEU A 140 -36.61 -13.16 3.87
N GLY A 141 -35.74 -13.70 4.74
CA GLY A 141 -35.41 -15.12 4.81
C GLY A 141 -34.62 -15.68 3.61
N LYS A 142 -34.21 -14.84 2.66
CA LYS A 142 -33.33 -15.26 1.55
C LYS A 142 -31.88 -15.34 2.00
N THR A 143 -31.12 -16.17 1.30
CA THR A 143 -29.68 -16.32 1.54
C THR A 143 -28.88 -15.43 0.59
N ILE A 144 -28.05 -14.54 1.14
CA ILE A 144 -26.99 -13.83 0.40
C ILE A 144 -25.65 -14.52 0.63
N GLY A 145 -24.98 -14.88 -0.47
CA GLY A 145 -23.61 -15.34 -0.50
C GLY A 145 -22.65 -14.18 -0.80
N ILE A 146 -21.73 -13.91 0.12
CA ILE A 146 -20.72 -12.86 0.00
C ILE A 146 -19.36 -13.50 -0.27
N ILE A 147 -18.83 -13.28 -1.48
CA ILE A 147 -17.49 -13.72 -1.87
C ILE A 147 -16.53 -12.58 -1.58
N GLY A 148 -15.69 -12.74 -0.55
CA GLY A 148 -14.80 -11.71 0.00
C GLY A 148 -15.47 -10.91 1.13
N LEU A 149 -15.02 -11.11 2.36
CA LEU A 149 -15.55 -10.46 3.57
C LEU A 149 -14.56 -9.41 4.10
N GLY A 150 -13.87 -8.72 3.18
CA GLY A 150 -13.06 -7.54 3.45
C GLY A 150 -13.90 -6.29 3.78
N ASN A 151 -13.29 -5.12 3.62
CA ASN A 151 -13.90 -3.82 3.98
C ASN A 151 -15.34 -3.65 3.45
N VAL A 152 -15.59 -3.91 2.16
CA VAL A 152 -16.93 -3.72 1.57
C VAL A 152 -17.86 -4.87 1.96
N GLY A 153 -17.39 -6.11 1.86
CA GLY A 153 -18.20 -7.29 2.12
C GLY A 153 -18.79 -7.32 3.53
N HIS A 154 -18.03 -6.95 4.55
CA HIS A 154 -18.55 -6.91 5.91
C HIS A 154 -19.66 -5.86 6.11
N ARG A 155 -19.66 -4.76 5.33
CA ARG A 155 -20.75 -3.76 5.38
C ARG A 155 -21.99 -4.27 4.66
N VAL A 156 -21.80 -4.97 3.54
CA VAL A 156 -22.90 -5.61 2.81
C VAL A 156 -23.55 -6.69 3.67
N ALA A 157 -22.77 -7.51 4.40
CA ALA A 157 -23.29 -8.46 5.39
C ALA A 157 -24.19 -7.78 6.43
N ARG A 158 -23.72 -6.67 7.01
CA ARG A 158 -24.50 -5.87 7.96
C ARG A 158 -25.82 -5.36 7.35
N TYR A 159 -25.80 -4.86 6.12
CA TYR A 159 -27.00 -4.38 5.46
C TYR A 159 -27.97 -5.52 5.12
N ALA A 160 -27.46 -6.67 4.67
CA ALA A 160 -28.28 -7.84 4.39
C ALA A 160 -29.00 -8.35 5.65
N LYS A 161 -28.32 -8.37 6.81
CA LYS A 161 -28.96 -8.71 8.09
C LYS A 161 -30.06 -7.72 8.48
N ALA A 162 -29.95 -6.44 8.11
CA ALA A 162 -31.03 -5.47 8.33
C ALA A 162 -32.28 -5.73 7.44
N PHE A 163 -32.14 -6.50 6.36
CA PHE A 163 -33.24 -7.03 5.56
C PHE A 163 -33.67 -8.45 5.98
N GLU A 164 -33.19 -8.93 7.14
CA GLU A 164 -33.50 -10.25 7.69
C GLU A 164 -33.14 -11.40 6.72
N MET A 165 -32.00 -11.22 6.03
CA MET A 165 -31.41 -12.26 5.18
C MET A 165 -30.50 -13.18 5.99
N GLU A 166 -30.37 -14.42 5.52
CA GLU A 166 -29.25 -15.28 5.92
C GLU A 166 -27.99 -14.90 5.15
N VAL A 167 -26.85 -14.87 5.83
CA VAL A 167 -25.59 -14.39 5.27
C VAL A 167 -24.57 -15.52 5.31
N LEU A 168 -24.24 -16.06 4.13
CA LEU A 168 -23.11 -16.94 3.93
C LEU A 168 -21.94 -16.11 3.41
N ALA A 169 -20.72 -16.41 3.85
CA ALA A 169 -19.53 -15.76 3.35
C ALA A 169 -18.39 -16.74 3.10
N TYR A 170 -17.64 -16.48 2.02
CA TYR A 170 -16.42 -17.17 1.67
C TYR A 170 -15.28 -16.16 1.57
N ASP A 171 -14.25 -16.33 2.39
CA ASP A 171 -12.99 -15.58 2.34
C ASP A 171 -11.88 -16.43 2.99
N PRO A 172 -10.94 -16.98 2.23
CA PRO A 172 -9.90 -17.86 2.77
C PRO A 172 -8.81 -17.10 3.54
N TYR A 173 -8.81 -15.76 3.49
CA TYR A 173 -7.72 -14.92 4.00
C TYR A 173 -8.03 -14.22 5.33
N ILE A 174 -9.21 -14.47 5.92
CA ILE A 174 -9.60 -13.87 7.20
C ILE A 174 -9.88 -14.95 8.25
N ALA A 175 -9.62 -14.59 9.51
CA ALA A 175 -9.82 -15.48 10.64
C ALA A 175 -11.31 -15.70 10.94
N GLU A 176 -11.62 -16.84 11.56
CA GLU A 176 -13.00 -17.27 11.85
C GLU A 176 -13.76 -16.28 12.72
N GLU A 177 -13.09 -15.64 13.67
CA GLU A 177 -13.65 -14.62 14.55
C GLU A 177 -14.16 -13.38 13.79
N VAL A 178 -13.68 -13.15 12.56
CA VAL A 178 -14.16 -12.06 11.71
C VAL A 178 -15.55 -12.37 11.16
N PHE A 179 -15.81 -13.63 10.78
CA PHE A 179 -17.12 -14.07 10.31
C PHE A 179 -18.17 -13.94 11.42
N GLU A 180 -17.85 -14.43 12.63
CA GLU A 180 -18.71 -14.32 13.81
C GLU A 180 -19.05 -12.86 14.15
N ARG A 181 -18.04 -11.99 14.15
CA ARG A 181 -18.19 -10.55 14.43
C ARG A 181 -19.22 -9.88 13.53
N TYR A 182 -19.30 -10.31 12.27
CA TYR A 182 -20.21 -9.74 11.29
C TYR A 182 -21.48 -10.57 11.09
N HIS A 183 -21.71 -11.58 11.95
CA HIS A 183 -22.85 -12.50 11.87
C HIS A 183 -23.01 -13.11 10.47
N ALA A 184 -21.88 -13.44 9.83
CA ALA A 184 -21.83 -14.16 8.58
C ALA A 184 -21.40 -15.61 8.87
N GLU A 185 -22.09 -16.58 8.30
CA GLU A 185 -21.73 -17.98 8.40
C GLU A 185 -20.60 -18.28 7.42
N LYS A 186 -19.48 -18.78 7.93
CA LYS A 186 -18.34 -19.20 7.12
C LYS A 186 -18.70 -20.46 6.34
N CYS A 187 -18.41 -20.48 5.05
CA CYS A 187 -18.67 -21.62 4.18
C CYS A 187 -17.56 -21.74 3.12
N THR A 188 -17.56 -22.86 2.41
CA THR A 188 -16.77 -23.03 1.19
C THR A 188 -17.40 -22.28 0.01
N LEU A 189 -16.61 -22.01 -1.04
CA LEU A 189 -17.14 -21.40 -2.27
C LEU A 189 -18.25 -22.26 -2.90
N GLU A 190 -18.10 -23.59 -2.86
CA GLU A 190 -19.09 -24.55 -3.36
C GLU A 190 -20.44 -24.46 -2.62
N GLU A 191 -20.40 -24.44 -1.29
CA GLU A 191 -21.61 -24.31 -0.48
C GLU A 191 -22.30 -22.97 -0.74
N LEU A 192 -21.52 -21.89 -0.85
CA LEU A 192 -22.02 -20.55 -1.14
C LEU A 192 -22.75 -20.50 -2.49
N ILE A 193 -22.12 -20.95 -3.58
CA ILE A 193 -22.70 -20.86 -4.92
C ILE A 193 -23.97 -21.72 -5.06
N SER A 194 -24.00 -22.88 -4.41
CA SER A 194 -25.13 -23.81 -4.48
C SER A 194 -26.30 -23.42 -3.57
N SER A 195 -26.05 -22.64 -2.52
CA SER A 195 -27.05 -22.31 -1.50
C SER A 195 -27.56 -20.87 -1.55
N ALA A 196 -26.84 -19.94 -2.18
CA ALA A 196 -27.22 -18.53 -2.17
C ALA A 196 -28.33 -18.20 -3.20
N ASP A 197 -29.30 -17.37 -2.78
CA ASP A 197 -30.30 -16.77 -3.68
C ASP A 197 -29.76 -15.48 -4.34
N ILE A 198 -28.86 -14.78 -3.63
CA ILE A 198 -28.15 -13.60 -4.10
C ILE A 198 -26.66 -13.86 -3.92
N ILE A 199 -25.82 -13.65 -4.93
CA ILE A 199 -24.36 -13.72 -4.80
C ILE A 199 -23.76 -12.36 -5.11
N THR A 200 -22.88 -11.88 -4.23
CA THR A 200 -22.16 -10.61 -4.40
C THR A 200 -20.67 -10.78 -4.17
N LEU A 201 -19.87 -10.10 -5.00
CA LEU A 201 -18.42 -10.22 -4.98
C LEU A 201 -17.79 -8.93 -4.48
N HIS A 202 -16.83 -9.08 -3.56
CA HIS A 202 -16.06 -8.02 -2.92
C HIS A 202 -14.57 -8.37 -2.78
N VAL A 203 -14.04 -9.12 -3.74
CA VAL A 203 -12.63 -9.51 -3.81
C VAL A 203 -11.80 -8.54 -4.67
N PRO A 204 -10.49 -8.40 -4.41
CA PRO A 204 -9.59 -7.75 -5.37
C PRO A 204 -9.48 -8.57 -6.65
N LYS A 205 -8.98 -7.95 -7.73
CA LYS A 205 -8.63 -8.67 -8.97
C LYS A 205 -7.19 -9.16 -8.85
N THR A 206 -7.03 -10.48 -8.78
CA THR A 206 -5.75 -11.20 -8.72
C THR A 206 -5.77 -12.33 -9.74
N GLU A 207 -4.68 -13.09 -9.87
CA GLU A 207 -4.69 -14.29 -10.71
C GLU A 207 -5.74 -15.32 -10.23
N GLU A 208 -5.89 -15.48 -8.91
CA GLU A 208 -6.85 -16.42 -8.30
C GLU A 208 -8.32 -16.01 -8.50
N THR A 209 -8.61 -14.71 -8.53
CA THR A 209 -9.99 -14.20 -8.60
C THR A 209 -10.43 -13.82 -10.01
N THR A 210 -9.49 -13.73 -10.95
CA THR A 210 -9.81 -13.41 -12.34
C THR A 210 -10.54 -14.59 -12.98
N GLY A 211 -11.76 -14.32 -13.46
CA GLY A 211 -12.62 -15.32 -14.08
C GLY A 211 -13.16 -16.37 -13.11
N MET A 212 -13.09 -16.14 -11.79
CA MET A 212 -13.48 -17.11 -10.76
C MET A 212 -14.94 -17.53 -10.83
N ILE A 213 -15.82 -16.70 -11.40
CA ILE A 213 -17.21 -17.07 -11.70
C ILE A 213 -17.35 -17.17 -13.22
N GLY A 214 -17.28 -18.40 -13.72
CA GLY A 214 -17.49 -18.77 -15.11
C GLY A 214 -18.67 -19.73 -15.30
N ALA A 215 -18.69 -20.40 -16.44
CA ALA A 215 -19.79 -21.30 -16.82
C ALA A 215 -19.95 -22.49 -15.85
N GLU A 216 -18.85 -23.01 -15.30
CA GLU A 216 -18.87 -24.11 -14.33
C GLU A 216 -19.56 -23.68 -13.03
N GLU A 217 -19.19 -22.53 -12.48
CA GLU A 217 -19.79 -22.01 -11.25
C GLU A 217 -21.27 -21.69 -11.45
N PHE A 218 -21.63 -21.05 -12.57
CA PHE A 218 -23.03 -20.77 -12.89
C PHE A 218 -23.89 -22.02 -12.98
N SER A 219 -23.35 -23.13 -13.49
CA SER A 219 -24.09 -24.39 -13.62
C SER A 219 -24.54 -24.97 -12.26
N ARG A 220 -23.81 -24.63 -11.19
CA ARG A 220 -24.03 -25.11 -9.82
C ARG A 220 -24.91 -24.17 -8.99
N MET A 221 -25.20 -22.98 -9.50
CA MET A 221 -26.04 -22.01 -8.81
C MET A 221 -27.52 -22.41 -8.85
N LYS A 222 -28.27 -21.92 -7.85
CA LYS A 222 -29.74 -22.00 -7.86
C LYS A 222 -30.32 -21.37 -9.13
N SER A 223 -31.37 -21.98 -9.66
CA SER A 223 -32.20 -21.33 -10.66
C SER A 223 -32.91 -20.13 -10.05
N GLY A 224 -32.86 -18.98 -10.70
CA GLY A 224 -33.38 -17.71 -10.22
C GLY A 224 -32.40 -16.88 -9.39
N VAL A 225 -31.11 -17.23 -9.36
CA VAL A 225 -30.07 -16.50 -8.61
C VAL A 225 -29.92 -15.05 -9.09
N VAL A 226 -29.59 -14.14 -8.18
CA VAL A 226 -29.25 -12.74 -8.46
C VAL A 226 -27.75 -12.53 -8.29
N ILE A 227 -27.12 -11.87 -9.27
CA ILE A 227 -25.65 -11.71 -9.29
C ILE A 227 -25.26 -10.23 -9.20
N LEU A 228 -24.35 -9.88 -8.29
CA LEU A 228 -23.88 -8.52 -8.08
C LEU A 228 -22.36 -8.43 -8.19
N ASN A 229 -21.86 -7.55 -9.07
CA ASN A 229 -20.45 -7.20 -9.13
C ASN A 229 -20.23 -5.69 -9.03
N THR A 230 -19.83 -5.26 -7.84
CA THR A 230 -19.39 -3.89 -7.53
C THR A 230 -17.92 -3.83 -7.11
N ALA A 231 -17.17 -4.92 -7.34
CA ALA A 231 -15.79 -5.06 -6.92
C ALA A 231 -14.81 -4.70 -8.03
N ARG A 232 -14.64 -5.58 -9.01
CA ARG A 232 -13.71 -5.41 -10.14
C ARG A 232 -14.24 -6.14 -11.37
N GLY A 233 -13.98 -5.55 -12.53
CA GLY A 233 -14.25 -6.17 -13.82
C GLY A 233 -13.39 -7.40 -14.08
N GLY A 234 -14.00 -8.44 -14.65
CA GLY A 234 -13.35 -9.71 -14.97
C GLY A 234 -13.21 -10.69 -13.81
N ILE A 235 -13.81 -10.42 -12.64
CA ILE A 235 -13.99 -11.47 -11.61
C ILE A 235 -15.08 -12.45 -12.08
N ILE A 236 -16.18 -11.91 -12.61
CA ILE A 236 -17.20 -12.68 -13.33
C ILE A 236 -16.88 -12.62 -14.81
N GLN A 237 -16.92 -13.77 -15.49
CA GLN A 237 -16.81 -13.83 -16.94
C GLN A 237 -18.11 -13.31 -17.57
N GLU A 238 -18.03 -12.21 -18.34
CA GLU A 238 -19.22 -11.53 -18.87
C GLU A 238 -20.02 -12.41 -19.85
N LYS A 239 -19.33 -13.25 -20.64
CA LYS A 239 -19.98 -14.10 -21.65
C LYS A 239 -20.85 -15.20 -21.01
N PRO A 240 -20.35 -16.05 -20.08
CA PRO A 240 -21.21 -16.99 -19.34
C PRO A 240 -22.37 -16.31 -18.62
N LEU A 241 -22.14 -15.14 -17.99
CA LEU A 241 -23.22 -14.40 -17.32
C LEU A 241 -24.33 -14.00 -18.31
N LEU A 242 -23.97 -13.54 -19.51
CA LEU A 242 -24.93 -13.17 -20.55
C LEU A 242 -25.78 -14.36 -21.00
N GLU A 243 -25.16 -15.54 -21.17
CA GLU A 243 -25.83 -16.77 -21.57
C GLU A 243 -26.86 -17.19 -20.50
N GLU A 244 -26.49 -17.11 -19.22
CA GLU A 244 -27.36 -17.51 -18.10
C GLU A 244 -28.48 -16.50 -17.79
N LEU A 245 -28.25 -15.21 -18.05
CA LEU A 245 -29.30 -14.20 -18.02
C LEU A 245 -30.34 -14.41 -19.13
N LYS A 246 -29.90 -14.87 -20.31
CA LYS A 246 -30.79 -15.20 -21.43
C LYS A 246 -31.54 -16.51 -21.22
N SER A 247 -30.89 -17.49 -20.59
CA SER A 247 -31.51 -18.78 -20.24
C SER A 247 -32.58 -18.62 -19.13
N GLY A 248 -32.47 -17.57 -18.31
CA GLY A 248 -33.33 -17.32 -17.17
C GLY A 248 -32.88 -18.01 -15.88
N ARG A 249 -31.75 -18.73 -15.90
CA ARG A 249 -31.14 -19.27 -14.67
C ARG A 249 -30.69 -18.15 -13.73
N VAL A 250 -30.09 -17.10 -14.28
CA VAL A 250 -29.82 -15.86 -13.53
C VAL A 250 -31.03 -14.96 -13.70
N ALA A 251 -31.76 -14.71 -12.61
CA ALA A 251 -32.99 -13.91 -12.66
C ALA A 251 -32.71 -12.42 -12.89
N ALA A 252 -31.61 -11.90 -12.33
CA ALA A 252 -31.25 -10.50 -12.42
C ALA A 252 -29.75 -10.28 -12.11
N ALA A 253 -29.20 -9.16 -12.56
CA ALA A 253 -27.83 -8.78 -12.22
C ALA A 253 -27.67 -7.28 -11.94
N GLY A 254 -26.73 -6.94 -11.06
CA GLY A 254 -26.29 -5.58 -10.78
C GLY A 254 -24.80 -5.44 -11.01
N ILE A 255 -24.38 -4.60 -11.97
CA ILE A 255 -22.99 -4.53 -12.43
C ILE A 255 -22.51 -3.08 -12.40
N ASP A 256 -21.45 -2.80 -11.62
CA ASP A 256 -20.79 -1.49 -11.59
C ASP A 256 -19.43 -1.50 -12.29
N THR A 257 -18.75 -2.65 -12.37
CA THR A 257 -17.38 -2.77 -12.89
C THR A 257 -17.32 -3.72 -14.08
N TRP A 258 -16.48 -3.42 -15.07
CA TRP A 258 -16.48 -4.06 -16.41
C TRP A 258 -15.11 -4.61 -16.77
N GLU A 259 -15.06 -5.71 -17.54
CA GLU A 259 -13.77 -6.28 -18.01
C GLU A 259 -12.92 -5.25 -18.76
N VAL A 260 -13.58 -4.39 -19.56
CA VAL A 260 -12.98 -3.27 -20.28
C VAL A 260 -13.75 -2.00 -19.95
N GLU A 261 -13.05 -1.00 -19.42
CA GLU A 261 -13.62 0.30 -19.02
C GLU A 261 -12.95 1.45 -19.79
N PRO A 262 -13.69 2.28 -20.54
CA PRO A 262 -15.12 2.18 -20.86
C PRO A 262 -15.42 1.07 -21.90
N PRO A 263 -16.54 0.34 -21.79
CA PRO A 263 -16.87 -0.71 -22.73
C PRO A 263 -17.25 -0.12 -24.10
N LYS A 264 -16.65 -0.63 -25.19
CA LYS A 264 -17.04 -0.26 -26.56
C LYS A 264 -18.41 -0.81 -26.94
N HIS A 265 -18.77 -1.98 -26.43
CA HIS A 265 -20.06 -2.62 -26.62
C HIS A 265 -20.58 -3.20 -25.30
N ASN A 266 -21.81 -2.81 -24.95
CA ASN A 266 -22.65 -3.28 -23.85
C ASN A 266 -23.49 -4.55 -24.13
N PRO A 267 -23.06 -5.82 -23.92
CA PRO A 267 -23.92 -6.96 -24.28
C PRO A 267 -25.17 -7.10 -23.39
N PHE A 268 -25.20 -6.47 -22.22
CA PHE A 268 -26.32 -6.52 -21.27
C PHE A 268 -27.33 -5.38 -21.46
N ARG A 269 -27.04 -4.40 -22.34
CA ARG A 269 -27.82 -3.14 -22.48
C ARG A 269 -29.31 -3.34 -22.75
N ASP A 270 -29.66 -4.42 -23.43
CA ASP A 270 -31.03 -4.71 -23.87
C ASP A 270 -31.76 -5.66 -22.90
N LEU A 271 -31.11 -6.05 -21.79
CA LEU A 271 -31.67 -6.95 -20.78
C LEU A 271 -32.31 -6.16 -19.62
N PRO A 272 -33.64 -6.12 -19.50
CA PRO A 272 -34.34 -5.32 -18.48
C PRO A 272 -34.11 -5.80 -17.04
N GLN A 273 -33.62 -7.03 -16.85
CA GLN A 273 -33.26 -7.59 -15.55
C GLN A 273 -31.83 -7.24 -15.10
N VAL A 274 -31.06 -6.53 -15.92
CA VAL A 274 -29.71 -6.09 -15.58
C VAL A 274 -29.72 -4.60 -15.27
N VAL A 275 -29.20 -4.23 -14.10
CA VAL A 275 -28.96 -2.84 -13.71
C VAL A 275 -27.47 -2.58 -13.77
N MET A 276 -27.09 -1.50 -14.43
CA MET A 276 -25.70 -1.20 -14.77
C MET A 276 -25.33 0.21 -14.31
N SER A 277 -24.08 0.38 -13.87
CA SER A 277 -23.50 1.69 -13.61
C SER A 277 -22.05 1.79 -14.10
N PRO A 278 -21.57 3.01 -14.43
CA PRO A 278 -20.24 3.21 -15.00
C PRO A 278 -19.17 3.37 -13.91
N HIS A 279 -18.96 2.35 -13.09
CA HIS A 279 -17.96 2.29 -12.03
C HIS A 279 -18.05 3.46 -11.03
N VAL A 280 -19.22 3.61 -10.43
CA VAL A 280 -19.58 4.72 -9.54
C VAL A 280 -19.59 4.36 -8.06
N GLY A 281 -19.13 3.17 -7.67
CA GLY A 281 -19.09 2.73 -6.26
C GLY A 281 -18.36 3.67 -5.29
N ALA A 282 -17.43 4.49 -5.79
CA ALA A 282 -16.77 5.53 -5.00
C ALA A 282 -17.30 6.95 -5.24
N SER A 283 -18.23 7.15 -6.18
CA SER A 283 -18.68 8.45 -6.67
C SER A 283 -19.76 9.07 -5.77
N THR A 284 -19.45 9.26 -4.48
CA THR A 284 -20.29 10.03 -3.54
C THR A 284 -19.49 11.16 -2.92
N THR A 285 -20.14 12.27 -2.58
CA THR A 285 -19.50 13.44 -1.95
C THR A 285 -18.68 13.05 -0.73
N GLU A 286 -19.20 12.16 0.12
CA GLU A 286 -18.56 11.71 1.36
C GLU A 286 -17.33 10.86 1.09
N ALA A 287 -17.38 9.94 0.10
CA ALA A 287 -16.21 9.17 -0.30
C ALA A 287 -15.14 10.08 -0.90
N GLN A 288 -15.52 10.99 -1.79
CA GLN A 288 -14.60 11.94 -2.41
C GLN A 288 -13.92 12.85 -1.38
N LYS A 289 -14.67 13.29 -0.35
CA LYS A 289 -14.12 14.05 0.77
C LYS A 289 -13.10 13.23 1.57
N ARG A 290 -13.45 12.01 2.00
CA ARG A 290 -12.55 11.13 2.77
C ARG A 290 -11.28 10.75 2.00
N ILE A 291 -11.41 10.51 0.69
CA ILE A 291 -10.28 10.23 -0.20
C ILE A 291 -9.36 11.46 -0.27
N ALA A 292 -9.92 12.64 -0.54
CA ALA A 292 -9.17 13.88 -0.66
C ALA A 292 -8.44 14.24 0.64
N GLU A 293 -9.09 14.13 1.80
CA GLU A 293 -8.45 14.31 3.12
C GLU A 293 -7.27 13.34 3.30
N SER A 294 -7.52 12.05 3.07
CA SER A 294 -6.50 11.01 3.28
C SER A 294 -5.28 11.19 2.38
N ILE A 295 -5.48 11.48 1.09
CA ILE A 295 -4.36 11.62 0.16
C ILE A 295 -3.62 12.94 0.38
N ALA A 296 -4.33 14.03 0.70
CA ALA A 296 -3.73 15.34 0.95
C ALA A 296 -2.91 15.37 2.25
N THR A 297 -3.27 14.60 3.27
CA THR A 297 -2.45 14.45 4.49
C THR A 297 -1.22 13.58 4.27
N GLN A 298 -1.32 12.51 3.46
CA GLN A 298 -0.21 11.59 3.24
C GLN A 298 0.82 12.09 2.23
N THR A 299 0.41 12.87 1.22
CA THR A 299 1.30 13.30 0.14
C THR A 299 2.48 14.15 0.63
N PRO A 300 2.29 15.17 1.51
CA PRO A 300 3.42 15.91 2.08
C PRO A 300 4.34 15.03 2.94
N ARG A 301 3.77 14.13 3.75
CA ARG A 301 4.54 13.14 4.54
C ARG A 301 5.44 12.29 3.63
N ALA A 302 4.86 11.74 2.56
CA ALA A 302 5.58 10.97 1.54
C ALA A 302 6.75 11.76 0.93
N LEU A 303 6.51 13.01 0.53
CA LEU A 303 7.51 13.87 -0.09
C LEU A 303 8.66 14.23 0.87
N ARG A 304 8.38 14.31 2.17
CA ARG A 304 9.38 14.54 3.22
C ARG A 304 10.13 13.27 3.64
N GLY A 305 9.79 12.12 3.07
CA GLY A 305 10.34 10.83 3.49
C GLY A 305 9.85 10.39 4.86
N GLU A 306 8.74 10.96 5.34
CA GLU A 306 8.08 10.54 6.56
C GLU A 306 7.26 9.27 6.31
N VAL A 307 6.95 8.60 7.41
CA VAL A 307 6.06 7.45 7.47
C VAL A 307 4.69 7.77 6.86
N VAL A 308 4.17 6.90 5.99
CA VAL A 308 2.84 7.01 5.35
C VAL A 308 1.95 5.81 5.67
N ASP A 309 0.64 6.02 5.68
CA ASP A 309 -0.29 5.01 6.20
C ASP A 309 -0.62 3.93 5.18
N TYR A 310 -0.73 4.30 3.89
CA TYR A 310 -1.13 3.40 2.80
C TYR A 310 -0.16 3.44 1.61
N PRO A 311 1.11 3.02 1.80
CA PRO A 311 1.99 2.75 0.68
C PRO A 311 1.53 1.50 -0.09
N VAL A 312 1.78 1.52 -1.40
CA VAL A 312 1.41 0.45 -2.32
C VAL A 312 2.60 -0.45 -2.63
N ASN A 313 3.79 0.14 -2.81
CA ASN A 313 5.03 -0.55 -3.14
C ASN A 313 6.07 -0.52 -2.01
N MET A 314 5.59 -0.38 -0.78
CA MET A 314 6.38 -0.60 0.42
C MET A 314 5.47 -1.25 1.48
N PRO A 315 6.02 -2.00 2.45
CA PRO A 315 5.19 -2.55 3.51
C PRO A 315 4.52 -1.43 4.33
N SER A 316 3.27 -1.65 4.73
CA SER A 316 2.47 -0.61 5.40
C SER A 316 2.96 -0.34 6.81
N VAL A 317 2.89 0.93 7.22
CA VAL A 317 3.36 1.37 8.54
C VAL A 317 2.50 0.80 9.66
N GLN A 318 1.21 0.52 9.48
CA GLN A 318 0.40 -0.12 10.53
C GLN A 318 0.92 -1.52 10.91
N VAL A 319 1.62 -2.18 9.99
CA VAL A 319 2.34 -3.44 10.23
C VAL A 319 3.71 -3.17 10.88
N LEU A 320 4.40 -2.08 10.48
CA LEU A 320 5.80 -1.80 10.86
C LEU A 320 6.03 -0.86 12.06
N SER A 321 5.03 -0.10 12.50
CA SER A 321 5.15 0.98 13.51
C SER A 321 4.69 0.61 14.92
N ARG A 322 4.32 -0.66 15.15
CA ARG A 322 4.02 -1.12 16.50
C ARG A 322 5.31 -1.38 17.26
N GLY A 323 5.45 -0.76 18.43
CA GLY A 323 6.57 -1.01 19.35
C GLY A 323 7.83 -0.17 19.03
N PRO A 324 9.02 -0.60 19.50
CA PRO A 324 10.25 0.18 19.45
C PRO A 324 10.85 0.37 18.04
N VAL A 325 10.35 -0.35 17.02
CA VAL A 325 10.88 -0.35 15.65
C VAL A 325 10.93 1.07 15.06
N SER A 326 9.87 1.87 15.23
CA SER A 326 9.80 3.22 14.66
C SER A 326 10.92 4.13 15.17
N SER A 327 11.29 4.02 16.45
CA SER A 327 12.36 4.81 17.05
C SER A 327 13.75 4.44 16.53
N TYR A 328 13.93 3.22 16.01
CA TYR A 328 15.19 2.71 15.47
C TYR A 328 15.42 3.02 13.99
N THR A 329 14.42 3.55 13.28
CA THR A 329 14.51 3.86 11.83
C THR A 329 15.69 4.79 11.51
N SER A 330 15.80 5.92 12.21
CA SER A 330 16.89 6.88 12.04
C SER A 330 18.25 6.28 12.39
N LEU A 331 18.33 5.44 13.42
CA LEU A 331 19.55 4.73 13.76
C LEU A 331 19.97 3.80 12.63
N ALA A 332 19.06 2.94 12.15
CA ALA A 332 19.34 1.97 11.09
C ALA A 332 19.89 2.65 9.83
N GLU A 333 19.27 3.75 9.40
CA GLU A 333 19.76 4.53 8.27
C GLU A 333 21.16 5.12 8.53
N LYS A 334 21.37 5.75 9.70
CA LYS A 334 22.69 6.29 10.10
C LYS A 334 23.78 5.22 10.14
N LEU A 335 23.47 4.00 10.62
CA LEU A 335 24.38 2.85 10.60
C LEU A 335 24.77 2.46 9.17
N GLY A 336 23.81 2.41 8.25
CA GLY A 336 24.05 2.14 6.83
C GLY A 336 24.96 3.19 6.18
N VAL A 337 24.66 4.47 6.42
CA VAL A 337 25.45 5.60 5.90
C VAL A 337 26.90 5.55 6.39
N PHE A 338 27.10 5.35 7.69
CA PHE A 338 28.44 5.21 8.27
C PHE A 338 29.17 4.02 7.65
N SER A 339 28.51 2.86 7.59
CA SER A 339 29.11 1.64 7.01
C SER A 339 29.59 1.85 5.59
N SER A 340 28.78 2.53 4.76
CA SER A 340 29.10 2.78 3.36
C SER A 340 30.36 3.62 3.14
N GLN A 341 30.66 4.52 4.09
CA GLN A 341 31.83 5.41 4.06
C GLN A 341 33.05 4.79 4.74
N TYR A 342 32.84 3.92 5.73
CA TYR A 342 33.91 3.36 6.55
C TYR A 342 34.56 2.11 5.93
N ILE A 343 33.80 1.29 5.20
CA ILE A 343 34.34 0.05 4.62
C ILE A 343 35.10 0.31 3.32
N GLU A 344 36.25 -0.38 3.18
CA GLU A 344 37.06 -0.37 1.95
C GLU A 344 36.78 -1.59 1.06
N PHE A 345 35.56 -2.14 1.14
CA PHE A 345 35.16 -3.32 0.37
C PHE A 345 33.70 -3.25 -0.07
N THR A 346 33.35 -4.04 -1.09
CA THR A 346 31.97 -4.22 -1.54
C THR A 346 31.39 -5.44 -0.84
N PRO A 347 30.38 -5.30 0.04
CA PRO A 347 29.79 -6.41 0.75
C PRO A 347 29.01 -7.33 -0.20
N THR A 348 29.11 -8.65 0.00
CA THR A 348 28.31 -9.68 -0.68
C THR A 348 27.24 -10.27 0.24
N ASN A 349 27.42 -10.13 1.55
CA ASN A 349 26.45 -10.57 2.54
C ASN A 349 26.25 -9.48 3.61
N LEU A 350 24.99 -9.30 4.02
CA LEU A 350 24.57 -8.49 5.15
C LEU A 350 23.81 -9.38 6.13
N GLU A 351 24.30 -9.46 7.36
CA GLU A 351 23.57 -10.03 8.49
C GLU A 351 23.00 -8.89 9.34
N ILE A 352 21.71 -8.93 9.63
CA ILE A 352 21.04 -7.99 10.54
C ILE A 352 20.54 -8.76 11.75
N ILE A 353 20.93 -8.28 12.93
CA ILE A 353 20.61 -8.88 14.21
C ILE A 353 19.70 -7.94 15.01
N TYR A 354 18.53 -8.43 15.37
CA TYR A 354 17.57 -7.75 16.22
C TYR A 354 17.64 -8.30 17.65
N ARG A 355 17.84 -7.42 18.63
CA ARG A 355 17.88 -7.80 20.04
C ARG A 355 16.65 -7.36 20.83
N GLY A 356 16.23 -8.24 21.75
CA GLY A 356 15.33 -7.90 22.84
C GLY A 356 13.94 -7.54 22.37
N LYS A 357 13.46 -6.32 22.64
CA LYS A 357 12.11 -5.92 22.19
C LYS A 357 12.01 -5.84 20.68
N LEU A 358 13.11 -5.54 19.95
CA LEU A 358 13.10 -5.48 18.49
C LEU A 358 12.84 -6.84 17.84
N ALA A 359 13.42 -7.92 18.39
CA ALA A 359 13.24 -9.29 17.92
C ALA A 359 11.79 -9.82 17.98
N ARG A 360 10.88 -9.08 18.64
CA ARG A 360 9.47 -9.44 18.76
C ARG A 360 8.59 -8.77 17.70
N HIS A 361 9.19 -8.02 16.79
CA HIS A 361 8.52 -7.24 15.77
C HIS A 361 9.15 -7.49 14.40
N ASP A 362 8.42 -7.12 13.36
CA ASP A 362 8.90 -7.19 11.98
C ASP A 362 10.08 -6.21 11.77
N GLY A 363 11.24 -6.76 11.42
CA GLY A 363 12.50 -6.05 11.18
C GLY A 363 12.61 -5.36 9.82
N THR A 364 11.63 -5.57 8.92
CA THR A 364 11.65 -5.11 7.52
C THR A 364 11.93 -3.61 7.40
N LEU A 365 11.30 -2.77 8.23
CA LEU A 365 11.51 -1.32 8.16
C LEU A 365 12.96 -0.94 8.50
N LEU A 366 13.56 -1.59 9.49
CA LEU A 366 14.96 -1.34 9.87
C LEU A 366 15.91 -1.83 8.80
N ARG A 367 15.62 -2.98 8.18
CA ARG A 367 16.36 -3.49 7.01
C ARG A 367 16.35 -2.45 5.88
N LEU A 368 15.17 -2.00 5.47
CA LEU A 368 15.02 -0.99 4.41
C LEU A 368 15.76 0.32 4.74
N CYS A 369 15.68 0.80 5.98
CA CYS A 369 16.43 1.98 6.43
C CYS A 369 17.94 1.78 6.33
N PHE A 370 18.46 0.64 6.81
CA PHE A 370 19.88 0.34 6.73
C PHE A 370 20.37 0.21 5.30
N LEU A 371 19.65 -0.53 4.45
CA LEU A 371 19.99 -0.71 3.03
C LEU A 371 19.99 0.61 2.27
N LYS A 372 18.98 1.47 2.49
CA LYS A 372 18.95 2.81 1.91
C LYS A 372 20.21 3.59 2.27
N GLY A 373 20.56 3.64 3.57
CA GLY A 373 21.76 4.31 4.04
C GLY A 373 23.05 3.72 3.46
N LEU A 374 23.11 2.39 3.31
CA LEU A 374 24.28 1.67 2.80
C LEU A 374 24.52 1.93 1.30
N LEU A 375 23.46 1.90 0.49
CA LEU A 375 23.56 1.89 -0.97
C LEU A 375 23.53 3.30 -1.59
N GLN A 376 22.94 4.28 -0.91
CA GLN A 376 22.77 5.64 -1.46
C GLN A 376 24.08 6.38 -1.80
N SER A 377 25.22 5.94 -1.27
CA SER A 377 26.52 6.56 -1.57
C SER A 377 27.18 6.04 -2.86
N LYS A 378 26.73 4.88 -3.38
CA LYS A 378 27.32 4.20 -4.54
C LYS A 378 26.37 4.03 -5.71
N GLN A 379 25.07 4.25 -5.52
CA GLN A 379 24.06 4.12 -6.56
C GLN A 379 23.23 5.38 -6.70
N ASP A 380 22.86 5.65 -7.96
CA ASP A 380 21.88 6.68 -8.28
C ASP A 380 20.50 6.22 -7.80
N TYR A 381 19.89 7.03 -6.92
CA TYR A 381 18.48 6.91 -6.51
C TYR A 381 18.10 5.61 -5.76
N VAL A 382 18.48 5.56 -4.48
CA VAL A 382 18.00 4.54 -3.51
C VAL A 382 16.97 5.15 -2.57
N SER A 383 15.85 4.45 -2.38
CA SER A 383 14.77 4.82 -1.46
C SER A 383 14.29 3.60 -0.66
N TYR A 384 13.44 3.82 0.35
CA TYR A 384 12.83 2.71 1.10
C TYR A 384 11.98 1.77 0.24
N VAL A 385 11.61 2.20 -0.96
CA VAL A 385 10.77 1.45 -1.90
C VAL A 385 11.58 0.43 -2.67
N ASN A 386 12.81 0.79 -3.08
CA ASN A 386 13.63 -0.03 -3.95
C ASN A 386 14.87 -0.60 -3.25
N ALA A 387 15.07 -0.34 -1.96
CA ALA A 387 16.28 -0.73 -1.23
C ALA A 387 16.56 -2.24 -1.30
N ASP A 388 15.55 -3.10 -1.15
CA ASP A 388 15.72 -4.57 -1.29
C ASP A 388 16.09 -4.95 -2.72
N GLN A 389 15.41 -4.38 -3.73
CA GLN A 389 15.71 -4.66 -5.13
C GLN A 389 17.11 -4.19 -5.52
N GLN A 390 17.54 -3.03 -5.02
CA GLN A 390 18.89 -2.51 -5.27
C GLN A 390 19.96 -3.34 -4.57
N ALA A 391 19.68 -3.86 -3.37
CA ALA A 391 20.56 -4.82 -2.70
C ALA A 391 20.74 -6.09 -3.54
N GLU A 392 19.65 -6.64 -4.09
CA GLU A 392 19.71 -7.81 -4.97
C GLU A 392 20.48 -7.52 -6.27
N ASN A 393 20.27 -6.34 -6.89
CA ASN A 393 20.96 -5.93 -8.12
C ASN A 393 22.50 -5.87 -7.97
N VAL A 394 22.99 -5.56 -6.76
CA VAL A 394 24.43 -5.56 -6.46
C VAL A 394 24.93 -6.89 -5.90
N GLY A 395 24.08 -7.92 -5.86
CA GLY A 395 24.41 -9.24 -5.34
C GLY A 395 24.59 -9.29 -3.82
N LEU A 396 23.93 -8.40 -3.07
CA LEU A 396 23.97 -8.41 -1.61
C LEU A 396 22.93 -9.39 -1.06
N HIS A 397 23.39 -10.51 -0.52
CA HIS A 397 22.54 -11.47 0.18
C HIS A 397 22.26 -11.03 1.61
N ILE A 398 20.99 -11.01 2.02
CA ILE A 398 20.57 -10.52 3.34
C ILE A 398 20.10 -11.68 4.20
N GLU A 399 20.59 -11.72 5.44
CA GLU A 399 20.15 -12.66 6.47
C GLU A 399 19.70 -11.88 7.72
N GLU A 400 18.53 -12.19 8.25
CA GLU A 400 17.97 -11.56 9.45
C GLU A 400 17.90 -12.59 10.57
N LYS A 401 18.36 -12.21 11.76
CA LYS A 401 18.40 -13.08 12.95
C LYS A 401 17.89 -12.34 14.18
N ASP A 402 17.15 -13.09 15.00
CA ASP A 402 16.87 -12.67 16.37
C ASP A 402 18.02 -13.13 17.28
N ASP A 403 18.59 -12.21 18.06
CA ASP A 403 19.67 -12.54 19.00
C ASP A 403 19.38 -11.95 20.40
N PRO A 404 19.14 -12.81 21.41
CA PRO A 404 19.02 -12.38 22.79
C PRO A 404 20.37 -12.05 23.45
N GLY A 405 21.52 -12.07 22.74
CA GLY A 405 22.86 -12.21 23.35
C GLY A 405 24.02 -11.28 22.96
N PHE A 406 23.99 -10.40 21.94
CA PHE A 406 25.22 -9.67 21.54
C PHE A 406 25.65 -8.44 22.38
N THR A 407 24.80 -7.94 23.29
CA THR A 407 25.09 -6.75 24.14
C THR A 407 24.27 -6.81 25.43
N ASP A 408 24.44 -5.90 26.38
CA ASP A 408 23.64 -5.90 27.62
C ASP A 408 22.38 -5.01 27.54
N TYR A 409 22.22 -4.22 26.48
CA TYR A 409 21.06 -3.33 26.32
C TYR A 409 19.74 -4.11 26.11
N GLU A 410 18.61 -3.55 26.59
CA GLU A 410 17.28 -4.18 26.43
C GLU A 410 16.84 -4.33 24.97
N SER A 411 17.31 -3.47 24.08
CA SER A 411 17.02 -3.47 22.65
C SER A 411 18.21 -2.88 21.93
N ALA A 412 18.62 -3.52 20.84
CA ALA A 412 19.75 -3.10 20.05
C ALA A 412 19.64 -3.64 18.63
N LEU A 413 20.24 -2.93 17.70
CA LEU A 413 20.38 -3.33 16.30
C LEU A 413 21.86 -3.53 16.01
N LYS A 414 22.22 -4.63 15.36
CA LYS A 414 23.57 -4.87 14.87
C LYS A 414 23.50 -5.32 13.41
N CYS A 415 24.37 -4.75 12.59
CA CYS A 415 24.52 -5.12 11.19
C CYS A 415 25.96 -5.56 10.95
N THR A 416 26.15 -6.70 10.29
CA THR A 416 27.46 -7.23 9.91
C THR A 416 27.54 -7.39 8.41
N LEU A 417 28.52 -6.72 7.79
CA LEU A 417 28.81 -6.78 6.36
C LEU A 417 29.99 -7.71 6.11
N PHE A 418 29.88 -8.61 5.13
CA PHE A 418 30.92 -9.58 4.78
C PHE A 418 31.30 -9.50 3.30
N ALA A 419 32.58 -9.70 2.99
CA ALA A 419 33.07 -9.98 1.63
C ALA A 419 34.45 -10.62 1.65
N SER A 420 34.64 -11.73 0.94
CA SER A 420 35.96 -12.35 0.69
C SER A 420 36.84 -12.49 1.95
N GLY A 421 36.26 -12.97 3.05
CA GLY A 421 36.96 -13.14 4.34
C GLY A 421 37.16 -11.86 5.16
N ARG A 422 36.76 -10.69 4.65
CA ARG A 422 36.64 -9.43 5.41
C ARG A 422 35.25 -9.33 6.03
N GLN A 423 35.20 -8.71 7.21
CA GLN A 423 33.94 -8.40 7.89
C GLN A 423 34.00 -7.02 8.53
N PHE A 424 32.84 -6.37 8.62
CA PHE A 424 32.66 -5.13 9.37
C PHE A 424 31.34 -5.23 10.14
N ALA A 425 31.40 -5.08 11.47
CA ALA A 425 30.20 -5.05 12.31
C ALA A 425 29.95 -3.64 12.83
N ILE A 426 28.69 -3.22 12.86
CA ILE A 426 28.27 -1.97 13.48
C ILE A 426 26.98 -2.20 14.25
N GLY A 427 26.81 -1.55 15.39
CA GLY A 427 25.58 -1.68 16.16
C GLY A 427 25.28 -0.44 16.98
N GLY A 428 24.04 -0.34 17.42
CA GLY A 428 23.56 0.81 18.15
C GLY A 428 22.27 0.58 18.92
N VAL A 429 21.94 1.57 19.73
CA VAL A 429 20.73 1.62 20.55
C VAL A 429 20.05 2.98 20.43
N VAL A 430 18.79 3.03 20.83
CA VAL A 430 18.04 4.28 21.00
C VAL A 430 17.66 4.39 22.47
N PHE A 431 18.14 5.46 23.12
CA PHE A 431 17.85 5.75 24.52
C PHE A 431 16.44 6.35 24.69
N SER A 432 16.06 6.77 25.90
CA SER A 432 14.78 7.43 26.16
C SER A 432 14.64 8.73 25.34
N GLY A 433 13.65 8.81 24.45
CA GLY A 433 13.57 9.86 23.42
C GLY A 433 14.28 9.45 22.12
N PRO A 434 14.09 10.12 20.97
CA PRO A 434 14.69 9.70 19.70
C PRO A 434 16.18 10.08 19.62
N HIS A 435 17.00 9.55 20.53
CA HIS A 435 18.45 9.79 20.62
C HIS A 435 19.22 8.53 20.20
N PRO A 436 19.48 8.33 18.89
CA PRO A 436 20.23 7.18 18.41
C PRO A 436 21.71 7.30 18.79
N ARG A 437 22.31 6.16 19.14
CA ARG A 437 23.74 6.03 19.45
C ARG A 437 24.33 4.82 18.75
N ILE A 438 25.49 4.99 18.11
CA ILE A 438 26.35 3.84 17.79
C ILE A 438 26.97 3.38 19.09
N THR A 439 26.84 2.09 19.39
CA THR A 439 27.41 1.47 20.59
C THR A 439 28.44 0.38 20.30
N LEU A 440 28.58 -0.01 19.03
CA LEU A 440 29.48 -1.07 18.60
C LEU A 440 30.08 -0.74 17.23
N ILE A 441 31.39 -0.85 17.11
CA ILE A 441 32.11 -0.92 15.83
C ILE A 441 33.10 -2.08 15.91
N ASN A 442 32.93 -3.08 15.05
CA ASN A 442 33.62 -4.37 15.11
C ASN A 442 33.51 -5.00 16.50
N SER A 443 34.64 -5.12 17.21
CA SER A 443 34.71 -5.60 18.59
C SER A 443 34.84 -4.48 19.62
N PHE A 444 34.82 -3.22 19.19
CA PHE A 444 35.01 -2.06 20.07
C PHE A 444 33.66 -1.55 20.56
N VAL A 445 33.48 -1.53 21.88
CA VAL A 445 32.33 -0.91 22.53
C VAL A 445 32.56 0.60 22.55
N CYS A 446 31.57 1.34 22.06
CA CYS A 446 31.58 2.80 22.01
C CYS A 446 30.18 3.34 22.35
N GLU A 447 29.99 4.66 22.30
CA GLU A 447 28.73 5.36 22.55
C GLU A 447 28.87 6.80 22.08
N PHE A 448 28.38 7.10 20.87
CA PHE A 448 28.38 8.45 20.32
C PHE A 448 27.20 8.70 19.38
N GLU A 449 26.83 9.97 19.19
CA GLU A 449 25.78 10.34 18.23
C GLU A 449 26.32 10.26 16.80
N VAL A 450 25.52 9.71 15.87
CA VAL A 450 25.89 9.73 14.45
C VAL A 450 25.37 11.01 13.81
N GLU A 451 26.05 12.11 14.11
CA GLU A 451 25.71 13.43 13.57
C GLU A 451 26.96 14.26 13.32
N GLY A 452 26.93 15.07 12.26
CA GLY A 452 28.06 15.91 11.86
C GLY A 452 29.20 15.16 11.17
N THR A 453 30.40 15.72 11.28
CA THR A 453 31.63 15.17 10.67
C THR A 453 32.34 14.26 11.66
N ILE A 454 32.46 12.97 11.33
CA ILE A 454 33.06 11.97 12.22
C ILE A 454 34.41 11.53 11.65
N LEU A 455 35.46 11.65 12.46
CA LEU A 455 36.77 11.05 12.17
C LEU A 455 36.90 9.74 12.95
N ALA A 456 36.86 8.61 12.26
CA ALA A 456 37.07 7.29 12.84
C ALA A 456 38.42 6.72 12.40
N THR A 457 39.27 6.32 13.34
CA THR A 457 40.59 5.76 13.07
C THR A 457 40.87 4.58 13.99
N THR A 458 41.70 3.66 13.52
CA THR A 458 42.26 2.57 14.33
C THR A 458 43.77 2.76 14.42
N ASN A 459 44.34 2.51 15.60
CA ASN A 459 45.76 2.64 15.83
C ASN A 459 46.26 1.49 16.71
N GLN A 460 47.56 1.21 16.65
CA GLN A 460 48.22 0.44 17.69
C GLN A 460 48.36 1.33 18.93
N ASP A 461 47.93 0.86 20.09
CA ASP A 461 48.01 1.64 21.33
C ASP A 461 49.47 1.82 21.75
N ARG A 462 49.94 3.06 21.69
CA ARG A 462 51.30 3.46 22.07
C ARG A 462 51.23 4.81 22.79
N PRO A 463 52.08 5.04 23.81
CA PRO A 463 52.12 6.31 24.51
C PRO A 463 52.20 7.51 23.55
N GLY A 464 51.32 8.49 23.74
CA GLY A 464 51.29 9.73 22.95
C GLY A 464 50.38 9.73 21.72
N MET A 465 49.80 8.59 21.31
CA MET A 465 49.00 8.51 20.07
C MET A 465 47.80 9.47 20.04
N VAL A 466 47.03 9.55 21.13
CA VAL A 466 45.91 10.50 21.25
C VAL A 466 46.39 11.96 21.14
N GLY A 467 47.56 12.26 21.73
CA GLY A 467 48.14 13.60 21.67
C GLY A 467 48.56 14.00 20.25
N VAL A 468 49.05 13.05 19.44
CA VAL A 468 49.37 13.29 18.03
C VAL A 468 48.13 13.70 17.24
N LEU A 469 47.02 12.96 17.39
CA LEU A 469 45.76 13.26 16.72
C LEU A 469 45.22 14.64 17.12
N GLY A 470 45.12 14.91 18.43
CA GLY A 470 44.62 16.19 18.92
C GLY A 470 45.49 17.37 18.48
N THR A 471 46.82 17.21 18.52
CA THR A 471 47.76 18.25 18.06
C THR A 471 47.63 18.50 16.56
N CYS A 472 47.48 17.44 15.76
CA CYS A 472 47.32 17.57 14.31
C CYS A 472 46.03 18.33 13.97
N LEU A 473 44.90 17.95 14.57
CA LEU A 473 43.61 18.60 14.34
C LEU A 473 43.63 20.07 14.80
N GLY A 474 44.15 20.35 15.99
CA GLY A 474 44.27 21.71 16.51
C GLY A 474 45.16 22.62 15.66
N LYS A 475 46.28 22.11 15.14
CA LYS A 475 47.15 22.86 14.20
C LYS A 475 46.44 23.25 12.90
N ASN A 476 45.43 22.48 12.50
CA ASN A 476 44.64 22.75 11.30
C ASN A 476 43.32 23.47 11.61
N GLY A 477 43.14 24.01 12.82
CA GLY A 477 41.95 24.76 13.19
C GLY A 477 40.67 23.91 13.30
N VAL A 478 40.81 22.59 13.46
CA VAL A 478 39.67 21.67 13.59
C VAL A 478 39.34 21.50 15.07
N ASN A 479 38.13 21.89 15.47
CA ASN A 479 37.62 21.66 16.82
C ASN A 479 37.15 20.21 16.99
N ILE A 480 37.33 19.67 18.19
CA ILE A 480 36.84 18.34 18.59
C ILE A 480 35.70 18.55 19.58
N ASP A 481 34.47 18.29 19.14
CA ASP A 481 33.26 18.45 19.96
C ASP A 481 33.08 17.27 20.93
N GLN A 482 33.25 16.05 20.41
CA GLN A 482 33.21 14.81 21.18
C GLN A 482 34.43 13.95 20.83
N PHE A 483 35.00 13.29 21.84
CA PHE A 483 36.11 12.35 21.67
C PHE A 483 35.82 11.05 22.39
N GLN A 484 35.95 9.93 21.68
CA GLN A 484 35.79 8.61 22.27
C GLN A 484 36.94 7.69 21.86
N LEU A 485 37.45 6.95 22.84
CA LEU A 485 38.49 5.94 22.67
C LEU A 485 37.97 4.61 23.20
N SER A 486 38.16 3.55 22.43
CA SER A 486 37.83 2.20 22.83
C SER A 486 39.02 1.28 22.59
N ARG A 487 39.14 0.23 23.41
CA ARG A 487 40.14 -0.82 23.27
C ARG A 487 39.48 -2.18 23.50
N ASN A 488 39.85 -3.15 22.68
CA ASN A 488 39.39 -4.53 22.80
C ASN A 488 40.40 -5.43 23.53
N THR A 489 41.68 -5.04 23.58
CA THR A 489 42.76 -5.76 24.28
C THR A 489 43.54 -4.79 25.19
N ARG A 490 43.92 -5.25 26.40
CA ARG A 490 44.74 -4.44 27.31
C ARG A 490 46.21 -4.52 26.88
N GLY A 491 46.80 -3.37 26.51
CA GLY A 491 48.23 -3.26 26.16
C GLY A 491 48.52 -3.13 24.67
N GLY A 492 47.49 -3.05 23.82
CA GLY A 492 47.59 -3.02 22.37
C GLY A 492 46.89 -4.21 21.75
#